data_AF-A0A970Q0U0-F1
#
_entry.id   AF-A0A970Q0U0-F1
#
_cell.length_a   1.000
_cell.length_b   1.000
_cell.length_c   1.000
_cell.angle_alpha   90.00
_cell.angle_beta   90.00
_cell.angle_gamma   90.00
#
_symmetry.space_group_name_H-M   'P 1'
#
loop_
_entity.id
_entity.type
_entity.pdbx_description
1 polymer ?
#
loop_
_entity_poly.entity_id
_entity_poly.type
_entity_poly.pdbx_seq_one_letter_code
_entity_poly.pdbx_strand_id
1 'polypeptide(L)'
;MTLGDSLVVSLIGFAVVFIVLILLSVLIQFQSLVLGYVTRPKSKASGQGTVLPQVPVPADKGVTARADALDAGWSAGELKLIGVDEKTAAMIMAIVSHESQIPLSELEFKMIKAME
;
A
#
# COMPACT_ATOMS: atom_id res chain seq x y z
N MET A 1 -36.15 -37.50 -4.14
CA MET A 1 -36.20 -36.08 -3.74
C MET A 1 -37.30 -35.43 -4.55
N THR A 2 -38.35 -34.95 -3.91
CA THR A 2 -39.45 -34.29 -4.63
C THR A 2 -38.99 -32.89 -5.06
N LEU A 3 -39.59 -32.33 -6.11
CA LEU A 3 -39.27 -30.97 -6.57
C LEU A 3 -39.46 -29.91 -5.45
N GLY A 4 -40.38 -30.15 -4.52
CA GLY A 4 -40.60 -29.32 -3.34
C GLY A 4 -39.42 -29.33 -2.38
N ASP A 5 -38.84 -30.51 -2.11
CA ASP A 5 -37.67 -30.62 -1.24
C ASP A 5 -36.46 -29.86 -1.80
N SER A 6 -36.23 -29.96 -3.12
CA SER A 6 -35.14 -29.25 -3.80
C SER A 6 -35.31 -27.72 -3.72
N LEU A 7 -36.54 -27.23 -3.80
CA LEU A 7 -36.83 -25.80 -3.69
C LEU A 7 -36.54 -25.28 -2.28
N VAL A 8 -36.93 -26.05 -1.25
CA VAL A 8 -36.66 -25.72 0.15
C VAL A 8 -35.16 -25.72 0.45
N VAL A 9 -34.44 -26.74 -0.04
CA VAL A 9 -32.97 -26.82 0.11
C VAL A 9 -32.27 -25.64 -0.57
N SER A 10 -32.74 -25.22 -1.76
CA SER A 10 -32.20 -24.05 -2.46
C SER A 10 -32.41 -22.75 -1.69
N LEU A 11 -33.61 -22.54 -1.13
CA LEU A 11 -33.94 -21.39 -0.29
C LEU A 11 -33.07 -21.33 0.98
N ILE A 12 -32.87 -22.48 1.63
CA ILE A 12 -32.01 -22.59 2.81
C ILE A 12 -30.56 -22.27 2.44
N GLY A 13 -30.05 -22.83 1.33
CA GLY A 13 -28.70 -22.54 0.84
C GLY A 13 -28.50 -21.05 0.57
N PHE A 14 -29.48 -20.40 -0.07
CA PHE A 14 -29.45 -18.96 -0.32
C PHE A 14 -29.43 -18.18 1.01
N ALA A 15 -30.32 -18.52 1.95
CA ALA A 15 -30.36 -17.88 3.27
C ALA A 15 -29.01 -18.00 4.02
N VAL A 16 -28.37 -19.17 3.98
CA VAL A 16 -27.06 -19.38 4.60
C VAL A 16 -25.99 -18.48 3.97
N VAL A 17 -25.94 -18.36 2.64
CA VAL A 17 -24.99 -17.46 1.96
C VAL A 17 -25.19 -16.01 2.39
N PHE A 18 -26.45 -15.54 2.49
CA PHE A 18 -26.75 -14.21 2.98
C PHE A 18 -26.26 -13.98 4.40
N ILE A 19 -26.52 -14.94 5.31
CA ILE A 19 -26.05 -14.86 6.70
C ILE A 19 -24.52 -14.76 6.74
N VAL A 20 -23.82 -15.61 5.98
CA VAL A 20 -22.35 -15.60 5.93
C VAL A 20 -21.83 -14.25 5.40
N LEU A 21 -22.42 -13.71 4.34
CA LEU A 21 -22.03 -12.40 3.80
C LEU A 21 -22.25 -11.26 4.80
N ILE A 22 -23.38 -11.25 5.50
CA ILE A 22 -23.66 -10.26 6.55
C ILE A 22 -22.64 -10.38 7.68
N LEU A 23 -22.37 -11.59 8.14
CA LEU A 23 -21.44 -11.86 9.24
C LEU A 23 -20.01 -11.43 8.86
N LEU A 24 -19.58 -11.71 7.63
CA LEU A 24 -18.31 -11.25 7.10
C LEU A 24 -18.25 -9.72 6.98
N SER A 25 -19.34 -9.09 6.51
CA SER A 25 -19.45 -7.63 6.42
C SER A 25 -19.34 -6.96 7.79
N VAL A 26 -20.01 -7.51 8.81
CA VAL A 26 -19.93 -7.04 10.20
C VAL A 26 -18.53 -7.20 10.76
N LEU A 27 -17.87 -8.34 10.53
CA LEU A 27 -16.48 -8.56 10.97
C LEU A 27 -15.52 -7.55 10.33
N ILE A 28 -15.66 -7.29 9.03
CA ILE A 28 -14.85 -6.29 8.34
C ILE A 28 -15.14 -4.89 8.89
N GLN A 29 -16.40 -4.55 9.16
CA GLN A 29 -16.78 -3.26 9.70
C GLN A 29 -16.27 -3.07 11.14
N PHE A 30 -16.28 -4.12 11.94
CA PHE A 30 -15.68 -4.13 13.28
C PHE A 30 -14.16 -3.91 13.20
N GLN A 31 -13.46 -4.64 12.33
CA GLN A 31 -12.03 -4.44 12.10
C GLN A 31 -11.75 -3.03 11.55
N SER A 32 -12.56 -2.54 10.62
CA SER A 32 -12.45 -1.18 10.05
C SER A 32 -12.66 -0.11 11.12
N LEU A 33 -13.58 -0.32 12.07
CA LEU A 33 -13.82 0.58 13.19
C LEU A 33 -12.67 0.55 14.20
N VAL A 34 -12.14 -0.65 14.52
CA VAL A 34 -10.99 -0.82 15.41
C VAL A 34 -9.73 -0.21 14.79
N LEU A 35 -9.46 -0.45 13.50
CA LEU A 35 -8.36 0.17 12.77
C LEU A 35 -8.55 1.70 12.67
N GLY A 36 -9.77 2.19 12.41
CA GLY A 36 -10.08 3.62 12.40
C GLY A 36 -9.93 4.30 13.77
N TYR A 37 -10.01 3.53 14.86
CA TYR A 37 -9.73 4.02 16.21
C TYR A 37 -8.22 4.14 16.46
N VAL A 38 -7.40 3.25 15.87
CA VAL A 38 -5.93 3.23 16.02
C VAL A 38 -5.24 4.21 15.05
N THR A 39 -5.78 4.41 13.85
CA THR A 39 -5.30 5.43 12.90
C THR A 39 -6.32 6.55 12.77
N ARG A 40 -6.22 7.57 13.64
CA ARG A 40 -6.81 8.89 13.38
C ARG A 40 -5.79 9.81 12.70
N PRO A 41 -5.77 9.88 11.37
CA PRO A 41 -5.64 11.16 10.70
C PRO A 41 -7.04 11.57 10.22
N LYS A 42 -7.43 12.82 10.54
CA LYS A 42 -8.60 13.47 9.95
C LYS A 42 -8.60 13.23 8.44
N SER A 43 -9.63 12.57 7.92
CA SER A 43 -10.09 12.92 6.58
C SER A 43 -11.60 13.01 6.57
N LYS A 44 -12.03 14.17 6.11
CA LYS A 44 -13.40 14.61 6.02
C LYS A 44 -14.19 13.69 5.09
N ALA A 45 -15.47 13.60 5.41
CA ALA A 45 -16.53 13.34 4.46
C ALA A 45 -16.26 14.01 3.09
N SER A 46 -16.36 13.23 2.02
CA SER A 46 -17.18 13.61 0.87
C SER A 46 -17.44 12.37 0.03
N GLY A 47 -18.72 12.03 -0.13
CA GLY A 47 -19.16 11.29 -1.29
C GLY A 47 -19.14 12.17 -2.54
N GLN A 48 -19.63 11.58 -3.63
CA GLN A 48 -19.75 12.14 -4.98
C GLN A 48 -18.39 12.18 -5.70
N GLY A 49 -18.16 11.41 -6.76
CA GLY A 49 -18.97 11.36 -7.96
C GLY A 49 -18.35 12.33 -8.97
N THR A 50 -18.12 11.82 -10.19
CA THR A 50 -17.97 12.61 -11.43
C THR A 50 -16.54 12.95 -11.90
N VAL A 51 -16.10 12.15 -12.90
CA VAL A 51 -15.53 12.56 -14.21
C VAL A 51 -14.09 13.13 -14.29
N LEU A 52 -13.32 12.45 -15.15
CA LEU A 52 -12.07 12.81 -15.86
C LEU A 52 -11.92 14.31 -16.20
N PRO A 53 -10.70 14.89 -16.32
CA PRO A 53 -10.00 14.86 -17.61
C PRO A 53 -8.44 14.91 -17.60
N GLN A 54 -7.88 14.13 -18.53
CA GLN A 54 -6.74 14.36 -19.45
C GLN A 54 -5.75 15.56 -19.23
N VAL A 55 -4.45 15.20 -19.12
CA VAL A 55 -3.22 15.68 -19.85
C VAL A 55 -3.05 17.18 -20.16
N PRO A 56 -1.87 17.79 -19.86
CA PRO A 56 -0.87 18.03 -20.92
C PRO A 56 0.61 17.85 -20.51
N VAL A 57 1.37 17.25 -21.42
CA VAL A 57 2.85 17.28 -21.51
C VAL A 57 3.28 18.62 -22.13
N PRO A 58 4.48 19.13 -21.82
CA PRO A 58 5.34 19.60 -22.91
C PRO A 58 6.79 19.09 -22.80
N ALA A 59 7.32 18.75 -23.97
CA ALA A 59 8.71 18.40 -24.26
C ALA A 59 9.65 19.62 -24.15
N ASP A 60 10.96 19.40 -23.95
CA ASP A 60 11.97 19.49 -25.03
C ASP A 60 13.42 19.67 -24.51
N LYS A 61 14.37 19.09 -25.26
CA LYS A 61 15.82 19.37 -25.44
C LYS A 61 16.93 18.71 -24.58
N GLY A 62 17.69 17.83 -25.27
CA GLY A 62 19.16 17.95 -25.44
C GLY A 62 20.05 17.01 -24.61
N VAL A 63 20.32 15.77 -25.04
CA VAL A 63 21.47 15.29 -25.88
C VAL A 63 22.80 15.03 -25.12
N THR A 64 23.26 13.77 -25.27
CA THR A 64 24.61 13.17 -25.11
C THR A 64 25.24 13.00 -23.72
N ALA A 65 25.20 11.77 -23.19
CA ALA A 65 26.37 10.88 -23.12
C ALA A 65 25.96 9.49 -22.60
N ARG A 66 26.42 8.46 -23.30
CA ARG A 66 26.16 7.04 -23.07
C ARG A 66 27.28 6.48 -22.19
N ALA A 67 26.94 6.00 -20.99
CA ALA A 67 27.45 4.76 -20.35
C ALA A 67 27.10 4.76 -18.84
N ASP A 68 26.23 3.82 -18.46
CA ASP A 68 26.10 3.24 -17.11
C ASP A 68 25.79 4.18 -15.94
N ALA A 69 24.85 5.09 -16.13
CA ALA A 69 24.06 5.62 -15.02
C ALA A 69 23.01 4.57 -14.64
N LEU A 70 23.39 3.65 -13.75
CA LEU A 70 22.43 2.83 -13.01
C LEU A 70 21.36 3.78 -12.46
N ASP A 71 20.13 3.51 -12.87
CA ASP A 71 18.91 4.27 -12.64
C ASP A 71 18.96 5.15 -11.39
N ALA A 72 19.15 6.44 -11.63
CA ALA A 72 18.87 7.51 -10.69
C ALA A 72 17.35 7.65 -10.48
N GLY A 73 16.72 6.60 -9.98
CA GLY A 73 15.46 6.67 -9.24
C GLY A 73 15.82 6.90 -7.77
N TRP A 74 16.41 8.07 -7.45
CA TRP A 74 16.73 8.39 -6.07
C TRP A 74 15.42 8.41 -5.28
N SER A 75 15.24 7.43 -4.39
CA SER A 75 14.19 7.42 -3.37
C SER A 75 14.46 8.57 -2.41
N ALA A 76 14.09 9.79 -2.81
CA ALA A 76 14.20 11.02 -2.03
C ALA A 76 13.08 11.08 -0.98
N GLY A 77 12.87 9.99 -0.25
CA GLY A 77 12.08 10.00 0.98
C GLY A 77 12.83 10.77 2.06
N GLU A 78 12.11 11.40 2.98
CA GLU A 78 12.70 12.06 4.15
C GLU A 78 13.27 10.98 5.10
N LEU A 79 14.59 10.77 5.07
CA LEU A 79 15.28 9.84 5.97
C LEU A 79 15.66 10.55 7.27
N LYS A 80 15.15 10.05 8.40
CA LYS A 80 15.55 10.54 9.72
C LYS A 80 16.72 9.73 10.30
N LEU A 81 17.89 10.35 10.37
CA LEU A 81 19.08 9.79 11.02
C LEU A 81 19.18 10.26 12.47
N ILE A 82 19.30 9.33 13.41
CA ILE A 82 19.45 9.61 14.84
C ILE A 82 20.73 8.94 15.33
N GLY A 83 21.77 9.73 15.58
CA GLY A 83 23.06 9.22 16.10
C GLY A 83 23.88 8.41 15.09
N VAL A 84 23.58 8.52 13.79
CA VAL A 84 24.27 7.82 12.70
C VAL A 84 24.64 8.83 11.62
N ASP A 85 25.85 8.75 11.07
CA ASP A 85 26.30 9.57 9.95
C ASP A 85 25.77 9.05 8.61
N GLU A 86 25.73 9.93 7.61
CA GLU A 86 25.22 9.61 6.27
C GLU A 86 25.97 8.43 5.61
N LYS A 87 27.28 8.32 5.81
CA LYS A 87 28.08 7.24 5.21
C LYS A 87 27.75 5.90 5.85
N THR A 88 27.56 5.87 7.17
CA THR A 88 27.11 4.67 7.88
C THR A 88 25.67 4.32 7.49
N ALA A 89 24.79 5.31 7.32
CA ALA A 89 23.44 5.10 6.83
C ALA A 89 23.42 4.45 5.44
N ALA A 90 24.19 4.98 4.48
CA ALA A 90 24.30 4.40 3.14
C ALA A 90 24.80 2.94 3.17
N MET A 91 25.74 2.64 4.06
CA MET A 91 26.23 1.28 4.24
C MET A 91 25.14 0.35 4.78
N ILE A 92 24.35 0.80 5.74
CA ILE A 92 23.18 0.07 6.25
C ILE A 92 22.17 -0.16 5.12
N MET A 93 21.89 0.86 4.30
CA MET A 93 20.95 0.72 3.18
C MET A 93 21.39 -0.35 2.17
N ALA A 94 22.69 -0.40 1.86
CA ALA A 94 23.25 -1.39 0.95
C ALA A 94 23.19 -2.82 1.52
N ILE A 95 23.45 -3.00 2.82
CA ILE A 95 23.36 -4.31 3.47
C ILE A 95 21.92 -4.78 3.49
N VAL A 96 20.98 -3.92 3.88
CA VAL A 96 19.57 -4.28 3.99
C VAL A 96 18.96 -4.59 2.62
N SER A 97 19.31 -3.85 1.56
CA SER A 97 18.86 -4.17 0.20
C SER A 97 19.42 -5.51 -0.29
N HIS A 98 20.68 -5.82 0.04
CA HIS A 98 21.29 -7.11 -0.30
C HIS A 98 20.61 -8.28 0.44
N GLU A 99 20.41 -8.18 1.75
CA GLU A 99 19.81 -9.27 2.54
C GLU A 99 18.33 -9.46 2.23
N SER A 100 17.60 -8.38 1.93
CA SER A 100 16.19 -8.47 1.54
C SER A 100 15.97 -8.85 0.07
N GLN A 101 17.02 -8.76 -0.77
CA GLN A 101 16.93 -8.92 -2.22
C GLN A 101 15.95 -7.93 -2.89
N ILE A 102 15.69 -6.79 -2.25
CA ILE A 102 14.82 -5.72 -2.77
C ILE A 102 15.73 -4.57 -3.24
N PRO A 103 15.60 -4.09 -4.49
CA PRO A 103 16.41 -2.99 -4.99
C PRO A 103 16.14 -1.69 -4.21
N LEU A 104 17.15 -0.83 -4.10
CA LEU A 104 17.06 0.43 -3.34
C LEU A 104 15.95 1.37 -3.87
N SER A 105 15.58 1.25 -5.15
CA SER A 105 14.49 2.01 -5.78
C SER A 105 13.10 1.69 -5.21
N GLU A 106 12.91 0.50 -4.66
CA GLU A 106 11.64 0.02 -4.08
C GLU A 106 11.66 0.01 -2.54
N LEU A 107 12.80 0.37 -1.94
CA LEU A 107 13.03 0.30 -0.50
C LEU A 107 13.01 1.71 0.12
N GLU A 108 12.07 1.96 1.03
CA GLU A 108 11.92 3.22 1.75
C GLU A 108 12.43 3.10 3.20
N PHE A 109 13.54 3.76 3.51
CA PHE A 109 14.05 3.88 4.89
C PHE A 109 13.45 5.10 5.58
N LYS A 110 12.58 4.89 6.58
CA LYS A 110 11.93 5.98 7.33
C LYS A 110 12.81 6.54 8.46
N MET A 111 13.57 5.67 9.13
CA MET A 111 14.41 6.07 10.27
C MET A 111 15.57 5.09 10.46
N ILE A 112 16.76 5.62 10.72
CA ILE A 112 17.92 4.86 11.18
C ILE A 112 18.36 5.46 12.52
N LYS A 113 18.35 4.64 13.57
CA LYS A 113 18.69 5.07 14.93
C LYS A 113 19.80 4.19 15.49
N ALA A 114 20.86 4.81 16.01
CA ALA A 114 21.85 4.12 16.83
C ALA A 114 21.20 3.63 18.13
N MET A 115 21.40 2.36 18.47
CA MET A 115 21.07 1.83 19.77
C MET A 115 22.20 2.21 20.73
N GLU A 116 21.88 2.95 21.80
CA GLU A 116 22.78 3.21 22.92
C GLU A 116 22.98 1.95 23.76
#